data_AF-C5L3E2-F1
#
_entry.id   AF-C5L3E2-F1
#
_cell.length_a   1.000
_cell.length_b   1.000
_cell.length_c   1.000
_cell.angle_alpha   90.00
_cell.angle_beta   90.00
_cell.angle_gamma   90.00
#
_symmetry.space_group_name_H-M   'P 1'
#
loop_
_entity.id
_entity.type
_entity.pdbx_description
1 polymer ?
#
loop_
_entity_poly.entity_id
_entity_poly.type
_entity_poly.pdbx_seq_one_letter_code
_entity_poly.pdbx_strand_id
1 'polypeptide(L)' 'VDFCDFIATLLSVLDIYGFESLEKNSYEQLLINLTNERLQQFFVSKVLDREQQAYEAEGIQWESVPLPDATPTVRVIQ' A
#
# COMPACT_ATOMS: atom_id res chain seq x y z
N VAL A 1 -24.53 6.07 -31.80
CA VAL A 1 -23.14 6.01 -31.35
C VAL A 1 -23.05 6.91 -30.14
N ASP A 2 -23.15 6.33 -28.95
CA ASP A 2 -22.50 6.82 -27.73
C ASP A 2 -22.71 5.77 -26.62
N PHE A 3 -21.69 4.96 -26.37
CA PHE A 3 -21.74 3.78 -25.50
C PHE A 3 -20.79 3.93 -24.30
N CYS A 4 -20.44 5.17 -23.91
CA CYS A 4 -19.32 5.43 -22.99
C CYS A 4 -19.65 6.15 -21.66
N ASP A 5 -20.90 6.54 -21.41
CA ASP A 5 -21.22 7.45 -20.29
C ASP A 5 -21.76 6.80 -19.00
N PHE A 6 -21.53 5.51 -18.78
CA PHE A 6 -21.78 4.88 -17.47
C PHE A 6 -20.51 4.29 -16.89
N ILE A 7 -19.59 5.15 -16.46
CA ILE A 7 -18.57 4.75 -15.49
C ILE A 7 -19.31 4.47 -14.18
N ALA A 8 -19.73 3.21 -13.99
CA ALA A 8 -20.20 2.75 -12.71
C ALA A 8 -19.02 2.85 -11.72
N THR A 9 -19.10 3.75 -10.75
CA THR A 9 -18.14 3.81 -9.65
C THR A 9 -18.21 2.49 -8.89
N LEU A 10 -17.17 1.66 -8.99
CA LEU A 10 -17.07 0.40 -8.26
C LEU A 10 -16.44 0.65 -6.89
N LEU A 11 -17.16 0.29 -5.83
CA LEU A 11 -16.65 0.29 -4.46
C LEU A 11 -16.39 -1.17 -4.04
N SER A 12 -15.15 -1.48 -3.71
CA SER A 12 -14.73 -2.81 -3.24
C SER A 12 -14.21 -2.73 -1.82
N VAL A 13 -14.60 -3.69 -0.98
CA VAL A 13 -14.04 -3.89 0.36
C VAL A 13 -13.04 -5.03 0.30
N LEU A 14 -11.86 -4.81 0.88
CA LEU A 14 -10.81 -5.81 1.00
C LEU A 14 -10.75 -6.30 2.45
N ASP A 15 -10.94 -7.60 2.65
CA ASP A 15 -10.76 -8.29 3.94
C ASP A 15 -9.62 -9.31 3.80
N ILE A 16 -8.53 -9.09 4.51
CA ILE A 16 -7.31 -9.91 4.46
C ILE A 16 -6.71 -10.08 5.85
N TYR A 17 -5.93 -11.13 6.04
CA TYR A 17 -5.17 -11.35 7.27
C TYR A 17 -4.08 -10.28 7.46
N GLY A 18 -3.96 -9.76 8.68
CA GLY A 18 -2.89 -8.86 9.09
C GLY A 18 -1.55 -9.57 9.29
N PHE A 19 -0.52 -8.81 9.66
CA PHE A 19 0.82 -9.35 9.91
C PHE A 19 0.82 -10.34 11.08
N GLU A 20 1.45 -11.51 10.91
CA GLU A 20 1.52 -12.57 11.91
C GLU A 20 2.96 -12.79 12.39
N SER A 21 3.12 -12.95 13.71
CA SER A 21 4.40 -13.32 14.32
C SER A 21 4.15 -14.31 15.46
N LEU A 22 4.36 -15.59 15.17
CA LEU A 22 4.18 -16.70 16.11
C LEU A 22 5.53 -17.22 16.62
N GLU A 23 5.51 -18.03 17.69
CA GLU A 23 6.72 -18.70 18.21
C GLU A 23 7.37 -19.60 17.15
N LYS A 24 6.54 -20.26 16.32
CA LYS A 24 6.96 -20.96 15.10
C LYS A 24 6.10 -20.49 13.94
N ASN A 25 6.73 -19.89 12.95
CA ASN A 25 6.08 -19.48 11.72
C ASN A 25 6.22 -20.59 10.67
N SER A 26 5.12 -20.94 10.03
CA SER A 26 5.09 -21.85 8.89
C SER A 26 5.18 -21.08 7.58
N TYR A 27 5.15 -21.81 6.46
CA TYR A 27 5.16 -21.21 5.13
C TYR A 27 3.96 -20.27 4.89
N GLU A 28 2.82 -20.57 5.52
CA GLU A 28 1.61 -19.77 5.47
C GLU A 28 1.83 -18.37 6.06
N GLN A 29 2.46 -18.27 7.23
CA GLN A 29 2.81 -16.97 7.84
C GLN A 29 3.74 -16.15 6.94
N LEU A 30 4.69 -16.81 6.24
CA LEU A 30 5.56 -16.13 5.29
C LEU A 30 4.75 -15.50 4.14
N LEU A 31 3.78 -16.22 3.58
CA LEU A 31 2.92 -15.71 2.51
C LEU A 31 2.01 -14.57 2.98
N ILE A 32 1.45 -14.68 4.19
CA ILE A 32 0.63 -13.64 4.81
C ILE A 32 1.47 -12.37 5.01
N ASN A 33 2.66 -12.49 5.58
CA ASN A 33 3.54 -11.35 5.84
C ASN A 33 4.07 -10.72 4.54
N LEU A 34 4.41 -11.53 3.54
CA LEU A 34 4.81 -11.04 2.22
C LEU A 34 3.69 -10.25 1.53
N THR A 35 2.44 -10.71 1.65
CA THR A 35 1.27 -10.02 1.12
C THR A 35 1.07 -8.67 1.81
N ASN A 36 1.19 -8.65 3.14
CA ASN A 36 1.10 -7.41 3.92
C ASN A 36 2.21 -6.42 3.56
N GLU A 37 3.45 -6.87 3.37
CA GLU A 37 4.57 -6.00 2.99
C GLU A 37 4.32 -5.29 1.65
N ARG A 38 3.78 -6.02 0.65
CA ARG A 38 3.40 -5.44 -0.64
C ARG A 38 2.25 -4.44 -0.52
N LEU A 39 1.26 -4.75 0.32
CA LEU A 39 0.14 -3.85 0.55
C LEU A 39 0.60 -2.56 1.25
N GLN A 40 1.52 -2.68 2.21
CA GLN A 40 2.12 -1.54 2.89
C GLN A 40 2.91 -0.67 1.90
N GLN A 41 3.72 -1.28 1.03
CA GLN A 41 4.44 -0.55 -0.02
C GLN A 41 3.49 0.20 -0.96
N PHE A 42 2.40 -0.46 -1.38
CA PHE A 42 1.36 0.18 -2.20
C PHE A 42 0.72 1.36 -1.46
N PHE A 43 0.31 1.17 -0.20
CA PHE A 43 -0.33 2.21 0.60
C PHE A 43 0.59 3.43 0.80
N VAL A 44 1.83 3.20 1.21
CA VAL A 44 2.82 4.28 1.42
C VAL A 44 3.03 5.08 0.14
N SER A 45 3.28 4.41 -1.00
CA SER A 45 3.51 5.10 -2.27
C SER A 45 2.30 5.89 -2.78
N LYS A 46 1.08 5.53 -2.39
CA LYS A 46 -0.15 6.18 -2.89
C LYS A 46 -0.70 7.23 -1.95
N VAL A 47 -0.71 6.94 -0.66
CA VAL A 47 -1.27 7.83 0.34
C VAL A 47 -0.26 8.89 0.72
N LEU A 48 0.99 8.50 1.02
CA LEU A 48 1.98 9.49 1.44
C LEU A 48 2.25 10.50 0.31
N ASP A 49 2.47 10.04 -0.92
CA ASP A 49 2.65 10.93 -2.08
C ASP A 49 1.47 11.90 -2.26
N ARG A 50 0.24 11.46 -1.99
CA ARG A 50 -0.96 12.29 -2.11
C ARG A 50 -1.04 13.34 -0.99
N GLU A 51 -0.72 12.96 0.24
CA GLU A 51 -0.70 13.89 1.38
C GLU A 51 0.38 14.96 1.20
N GLN A 52 1.57 14.56 0.72
CA GLN A 52 2.66 15.51 0.40
C GLN A 52 2.22 16.54 -0.64
N GLN A 53 1.55 16.10 -1.71
CA GLN A 53 0.99 17.00 -2.73
C GLN A 53 -0.11 17.93 -2.17
N ALA A 54 -0.92 17.45 -1.23
CA ALA A 54 -1.95 18.28 -0.59
C ALA A 54 -1.31 19.37 0.28
N TYR A 55 -0.27 19.05 1.05
CA TYR A 55 0.46 20.05 1.84
C TYR A 55 1.13 21.11 0.98
N GLU A 56 1.72 20.71 -0.16
CA GLU A 56 2.28 21.64 -1.14
C GLU A 56 1.21 22.57 -1.74
N ALA A 57 0.05 22.01 -2.11
CA ALA A 57 -1.06 22.77 -2.68
C ALA A 57 -1.68 23.77 -1.68
N GLU A 58 -1.71 23.42 -0.39
CA GLU A 58 -2.22 24.27 0.69
C GLU A 58 -1.18 25.27 1.22
N GLY A 59 0.07 25.19 0.76
CA GLY A 59 1.17 26.06 1.22
C GLY A 59 1.58 25.81 2.67
N ILE A 60 1.32 24.61 3.19
CA ILE A 60 1.70 24.21 4.54
C ILE A 60 3.19 23.92 4.55
N GLN A 61 3.95 24.56 5.44
CA GLN A 61 5.37 24.23 5.61
C GLN A 61 5.51 22.84 6.24
N TRP A 62 6.11 21.93 5.49
CA TRP A 62 6.34 20.56 5.91
C TRP A 62 7.71 20.07 5.39
N GLU A 63 8.29 19.08 6.05
CA GLU A 63 9.57 18.48 5.65
C GLU A 63 9.34 17.17 4.91
N SER A 64 9.95 17.03 3.71
CA SER A 64 9.79 15.82 2.92
C SER A 64 10.30 14.57 3.61
N VAL A 65 9.38 13.63 3.87
CA VAL A 65 9.69 12.33 4.43
C VAL A 65 9.95 11.36 3.29
N PRO A 66 11.12 10.71 3.22
CA PRO A 66 11.40 9.71 2.21
C PRO A 66 10.47 8.51 2.40
N LEU A 67 9.97 7.97 1.28
CA LEU A 67 9.13 6.77 1.30
C LEU A 67 9.96 5.57 1.82
N PRO A 68 9.49 4.84 2.84
CA PRO A 68 10.12 3.59 3.23
C PRO A 68 10.11 2.57 2.07
N ASP A 69 11.28 2.02 1.75
CA ASP A 69 11.45 1.04 0.66
C ASP A 69 11.48 -0.40 1.19
N ALA A 70 10.40 -1.12 0.95
CA ALA A 70 10.27 -2.54 1.26
C ALA A 70 10.79 -3.48 0.14
N THR A 71 11.23 -2.93 -0.99
CA THR A 71 11.72 -3.71 -2.14
C THR A 71 12.84 -4.69 -1.78
N PRO A 72 13.81 -4.35 -0.90
CA PRO A 72 14.84 -5.30 -0.49
C PRO A 72 14.25 -6.54 0.21
N THR A 73 13.30 -6.36 1.11
CA THR A 73 12.63 -7.45 1.85
C THR A 73 11.83 -8.35 0.92
N VAL A 74 11.07 -7.76 0.00
CA VAL A 74 10.25 -8.50 -0.98
C VAL A 74 11.13 -9.29 -1.96
N ARG A 75 12.28 -8.74 -2.36
CA ARG A 75 13.21 -9.41 -3.31
C ARG A 75 13.96 -10.60 -2.75
N VAL A 76 14.19 -10.67 -1.45
CA VAL A 76 14.89 -11.83 -0.84
C VAL A 76 14.00 -13.07 -0.85
N ILE A 77 12.69 -12.89 -0.94
CA ILE A 77 11.69 -13.97 -0.84
C ILE A 77 11.17 -14.40 -2.23
N GLN A 78 11.30 -13.56 -3.27
CA GLN A 78 10.87 -13.84 -4.65
C GLN A 78 12.01 -14.38 -5.52
#